data_AF-A0A1M4YR53-F1
#
_entry.id   AF-A0A1M4YR53-F1
#
_cell.length_a   1.000
_cell.length_b   1.000
_cell.length_c   1.000
_cell.angle_alpha   90.00
_cell.angle_beta   90.00
_cell.angle_gamma   90.00
#
_symmetry.space_group_name_H-M   'P 1'
#
loop_
_entity.id
_entity.type
_entity.pdbx_description
1 polymer ?
#
loop_
_entity_poly.entity_id
_entity_poly.type
_entity_poly.pdbx_seq_one_letter_code
_entity_poly.pdbx_strand_id
1 'polypeptide(L)'
;MEKFEKFKIDKKLNKNDTFKLISKYPELILYKSEKIESTSRTAFIVQEDYYYEMFLERRKRLQFFTFDDYKCSAQYKNDTLSIWLNNYNGYFGNGVLIKVSEDQFLIRDIDPKTRKGEVKFINSSPVYQNLTLDKSKFKRNDSIYGFIKYKTKIDSSVTKFFQGYFRTKIK
;
A
#
# COMPACT_ATOMS: atom_id res chain seq x y z
N MET A 1 11.12 -0.61 16.01
CA MET A 1 12.40 -0.79 15.29
C MET A 1 12.05 -0.98 13.82
N GLU A 2 12.63 -0.20 12.91
CA GLU A 2 12.35 -0.34 11.47
C GLU A 2 12.95 -1.66 10.98
N LYS A 3 12.12 -2.52 10.37
CA LYS A 3 12.53 -3.85 9.94
C LYS A 3 12.70 -3.86 8.42
N PHE A 4 13.95 -3.77 7.99
CA PHE A 4 14.35 -3.96 6.61
C PHE A 4 14.27 -5.44 6.25
N GLU A 5 13.67 -5.74 5.10
CA GLU A 5 13.60 -7.10 4.56
C GLU A 5 14.01 -7.11 3.08
N LYS A 6 14.46 -8.26 2.58
CA LYS A 6 14.75 -8.40 1.15
C LYS A 6 13.46 -8.60 0.36
N PHE A 7 13.30 -7.87 -0.74
CA PHE A 7 12.18 -8.12 -1.65
C PHE A 7 12.49 -9.26 -2.61
N LYS A 8 11.45 -9.91 -3.13
CA LYS A 8 11.55 -10.97 -4.13
C LYS A 8 11.46 -10.37 -5.53
N ILE A 9 12.14 -11.01 -6.48
CA ILE A 9 12.05 -10.64 -7.89
C ILE A 9 11.30 -11.74 -8.64
N ASP A 10 10.22 -11.37 -9.32
CA ASP A 10 9.51 -12.25 -10.26
C ASP A 10 9.38 -11.55 -11.62
N LYS A 11 10.26 -11.93 -12.56
CA LYS A 11 10.28 -11.37 -13.92
C LYS A 11 9.00 -11.68 -14.73
N LYS A 12 8.18 -12.62 -14.28
CA LYS A 12 6.90 -12.99 -14.91
C LYS A 12 5.71 -12.32 -14.22
N LEU A 13 5.92 -11.53 -13.16
CA LEU A 13 4.85 -10.90 -12.40
C LEU A 13 3.94 -10.04 -13.28
N ASN A 14 4.50 -9.31 -14.23
CA ASN A 14 3.74 -8.50 -15.19
C ASN A 14 2.78 -9.32 -16.09
N LYS A 15 2.94 -10.64 -16.18
CA LYS A 15 2.05 -11.55 -16.94
C LYS A 15 0.87 -12.06 -16.11
N ASN A 16 0.83 -11.77 -14.81
CA ASN A 16 -0.26 -12.17 -13.94
C ASN A 16 -1.60 -11.63 -14.46
N ASP A 17 -2.63 -12.48 -14.49
CA ASP A 17 -3.93 -12.14 -15.06
C ASP A 17 -4.65 -11.01 -14.31
N THR A 18 -4.33 -10.78 -13.02
CA THR A 18 -4.82 -9.62 -12.27
C THR A 18 -4.43 -8.31 -12.96
N PHE A 19 -3.22 -8.21 -13.52
CA PHE A 19 -2.81 -6.99 -14.24
C PHE A 19 -3.61 -6.78 -15.53
N LYS A 20 -3.93 -7.87 -16.24
CA LYS A 20 -4.81 -7.81 -17.42
C LYS A 20 -6.22 -7.37 -17.01
N LEU A 21 -6.74 -7.88 -15.89
CA LEU A 21 -8.05 -7.55 -15.38
C LEU A 21 -8.14 -6.07 -14.99
N ILE A 22 -7.26 -5.58 -14.12
CA ILE A 22 -7.33 -4.19 -13.64
C ILE A 22 -7.09 -3.18 -14.76
N SER A 23 -6.33 -3.55 -15.80
CA SER A 23 -6.11 -2.68 -16.97
C SER A 23 -7.38 -2.42 -17.80
N LYS A 24 -8.44 -3.24 -17.63
CA LYS A 24 -9.74 -3.05 -18.28
C LYS A 24 -10.63 -2.01 -17.59
N TYR A 25 -10.31 -1.63 -16.36
CA TYR A 25 -11.12 -0.70 -15.57
C TYR A 25 -10.45 0.68 -15.52
N PRO A 26 -11.22 1.77 -15.62
CA PRO A 26 -10.69 3.11 -15.40
C PRO A 26 -10.20 3.24 -13.96
N GLU A 27 -9.28 4.17 -13.70
CA GLU A 27 -8.80 4.42 -12.33
C GLU A 27 -9.93 4.88 -11.38
N LEU A 28 -9.74 4.68 -10.07
CA LEU A 28 -10.76 5.00 -9.07
C LEU A 28 -10.89 6.52 -9.02
N ILE A 29 -12.08 7.00 -8.69
CA ILE A 29 -12.31 8.42 -8.39
C ILE A 29 -12.70 8.44 -6.92
N LEU A 30 -11.76 8.82 -6.05
CA LEU A 30 -12.00 8.79 -4.61
C LEU A 30 -12.69 10.08 -4.14
N TYR A 31 -12.57 11.15 -4.94
CA TYR A 31 -13.22 12.42 -4.68
C TYR A 31 -13.55 13.16 -5.98
N LYS A 32 -14.63 13.95 -5.97
CA LYS A 32 -15.14 14.60 -7.19
C LYS A 32 -14.14 15.54 -7.86
N SER A 33 -13.30 16.23 -7.09
CA SER A 33 -12.32 17.19 -7.61
C SER A 33 -10.93 16.56 -7.86
N GLU A 34 -10.82 15.23 -7.80
CA GLU A 34 -9.54 14.56 -7.96
C GLU A 34 -9.05 14.62 -9.42
N LYS A 35 -7.75 14.95 -9.59
CA LYS A 35 -7.08 14.79 -10.88
C LYS A 35 -6.62 13.35 -11.04
N ILE A 36 -7.22 12.62 -11.98
CA ILE A 36 -6.87 11.24 -12.28
C ILE A 36 -5.49 11.20 -12.96
N GLU A 37 -4.55 10.49 -12.34
CA GLU A 37 -3.15 10.39 -12.82
C GLU A 37 -2.88 9.18 -13.73
N SER A 38 -3.81 8.21 -13.77
CA SER A 38 -3.71 7.00 -14.58
C SER A 38 -5.02 6.74 -15.31
N THR A 39 -4.96 6.35 -16.58
CA THR A 39 -6.16 6.02 -17.37
C THR A 39 -6.82 4.70 -16.96
N SER A 40 -6.12 3.87 -16.18
CA SER A 40 -6.57 2.53 -15.79
C SER A 40 -6.17 2.21 -14.35
N ARG A 41 -6.91 1.28 -13.71
CA ARG A 41 -6.70 0.89 -12.30
C ARG A 41 -5.26 0.47 -12.03
N THR A 42 -4.63 1.11 -11.05
CA THR A 42 -3.22 0.89 -10.66
C THR A 42 -3.05 -0.11 -9.53
N ALA A 43 -4.09 -0.41 -8.76
CA ALA A 43 -4.00 -1.38 -7.66
C ALA A 43 -5.26 -2.24 -7.56
N PHE A 44 -5.07 -3.47 -7.10
CA PHE A 44 -6.10 -4.37 -6.60
C PHE A 44 -5.61 -4.91 -5.27
N ILE A 45 -5.96 -4.19 -4.21
CA ILE A 45 -5.48 -4.42 -2.85
C ILE A 45 -6.70 -4.50 -1.95
N VAL A 46 -6.67 -5.48 -1.05
CA VAL A 46 -7.65 -5.63 0.02
C VAL A 46 -6.92 -5.40 1.33
N GLN A 47 -7.47 -4.52 2.15
CA GLN A 47 -7.12 -4.33 3.55
C GLN A 47 -8.22 -4.91 4.43
N GLU A 48 -7.85 -5.71 5.41
CA GLU A 48 -8.73 -6.21 6.46
C GLU A 48 -8.15 -5.81 7.81
N ASP A 49 -8.91 -5.04 8.57
CA ASP A 49 -8.54 -4.60 9.91
C ASP A 49 -9.45 -5.26 10.94
N TYR A 50 -8.89 -5.61 12.10
CA TYR A 50 -9.69 -6.05 13.23
C TYR A 50 -9.12 -5.61 14.58
N TYR A 51 -10.01 -5.39 15.54
CA TYR A 51 -9.66 -5.15 16.93
C TYR A 51 -10.68 -5.79 17.88
N TYR A 52 -10.27 -5.98 19.14
CA TYR A 52 -11.18 -6.42 20.20
C TYR A 52 -11.75 -5.21 20.93
N GLU A 53 -13.07 -5.04 20.84
CA GLU A 53 -13.80 -4.04 21.61
C GLU A 53 -14.09 -4.61 23.02
N MET A 54 -13.76 -3.83 24.05
CA MET A 54 -14.10 -4.17 25.44
C MET A 54 -15.39 -3.47 25.86
N PHE A 55 -16.42 -4.24 26.17
CA PHE A 55 -17.64 -3.73 26.79
C PHE A 55 -17.57 -3.76 28.32
N LEU A 56 -18.42 -2.95 28.96
CA LEU A 56 -18.60 -2.85 30.42
C LEU A 56 -18.81 -4.23 31.09
N GLU A 57 -19.32 -5.24 30.37
CA GLU A 57 -19.55 -6.60 30.88
C GLU A 57 -18.41 -7.62 30.62
N ARG A 58 -17.17 -7.17 30.33
CA ARG A 58 -16.00 -8.03 30.04
C ARG A 58 -16.14 -8.98 28.82
N ARG A 59 -17.17 -8.81 27.98
CA ARG A 59 -17.28 -9.52 26.71
C ARG A 59 -16.39 -8.83 25.67
N LYS A 60 -15.47 -9.60 25.06
CA LYS A 60 -14.67 -9.14 23.92
C LYS A 60 -15.45 -9.42 22.64
N ARG A 61 -15.80 -8.37 21.88
CA ARG A 61 -16.34 -8.53 20.53
C ARG A 61 -15.24 -8.21 19.53
N LEU A 62 -15.07 -9.08 18.53
CA LEU A 62 -14.15 -8.83 17.43
C LEU A 62 -14.86 -7.99 16.38
N GLN A 63 -14.33 -6.79 16.11
CA GLN A 63 -14.84 -5.90 15.08
C GLN A 63 -13.93 -5.99 13.85
N PHE A 64 -14.53 -6.00 12.65
CA PHE A 64 -13.84 -6.08 11.37
C PHE A 64 -14.16 -4.88 10.48
N PHE A 65 -13.18 -4.46 9.67
CA PHE A 65 -13.32 -3.46 8.62
C PHE A 65 -12.57 -3.93 7.38
N THR A 66 -13.11 -3.62 6.20
CA THR A 66 -12.48 -3.97 4.93
C THR A 66 -12.42 -2.73 4.05
N PHE A 67 -11.29 -2.55 3.35
CA PHE A 67 -11.08 -1.48 2.37
C PHE A 67 -10.46 -2.08 1.10
N ASP A 68 -10.89 -1.62 -0.07
CA ASP A 68 -10.43 -2.12 -1.37
C ASP A 68 -10.22 -1.02 -2.43
N ASP A 69 -10.24 0.24 -1.98
CA ASP A 69 -10.25 1.45 -2.81
C ASP A 69 -8.86 2.10 -2.97
N TYR A 70 -7.81 1.27 -2.99
CA TYR A 70 -6.43 1.73 -3.07
C TYR A 70 -5.98 2.11 -4.47
N LYS A 71 -5.05 3.07 -4.53
CA LYS A 71 -4.31 3.48 -5.73
C LYS A 71 -2.81 3.31 -5.51
N CYS A 72 -2.07 3.19 -6.61
CA CYS A 72 -0.62 3.10 -6.60
C CYS A 72 0.04 4.26 -7.36
N SER A 73 1.00 4.91 -6.72
CA SER A 73 1.93 5.85 -7.35
C SER A 73 3.36 5.56 -6.91
N ALA A 74 4.34 5.89 -7.77
CA ALA A 74 5.74 5.67 -7.46
C ALA A 74 6.63 6.84 -7.90
N GLN A 75 7.68 7.08 -7.12
CA GLN A 75 8.70 8.09 -7.39
C GLN A 75 10.07 7.49 -7.12
N TYR A 76 11.04 7.79 -7.98
CA TYR A 76 12.44 7.41 -7.78
C TYR A 76 13.29 8.64 -7.53
N LYS A 77 13.93 8.72 -6.36
CA LYS A 77 14.76 9.86 -5.95
C LYS A 77 15.87 9.39 -5.01
N ASN A 78 17.08 9.90 -5.20
CA ASN A 78 18.25 9.61 -4.35
C ASN A 78 18.43 8.10 -4.14
N ASP A 79 18.42 7.34 -5.24
CA ASP A 79 18.54 5.88 -5.27
C ASP A 79 17.50 5.08 -4.46
N THR A 80 16.41 5.75 -4.07
CA THR A 80 15.29 5.13 -3.37
C THR A 80 14.04 5.18 -4.23
N LEU A 81 13.43 4.02 -4.47
CA LEU A 81 12.08 3.92 -5.00
C LEU A 81 11.08 4.04 -3.84
N SER A 82 10.22 5.05 -3.91
CA SER A 82 9.09 5.20 -2.99
C SER A 82 7.81 4.80 -3.70
N ILE A 83 7.10 3.78 -3.19
CA ILE A 83 5.82 3.28 -3.69
C ILE A 83 4.75 3.62 -2.67
N TRP A 84 3.75 4.37 -3.11
CA TRP A 84 2.62 4.79 -2.30
C TRP A 84 1.41 3.94 -2.66
N LEU A 85 0.88 3.21 -1.69
CA LEU A 85 -0.35 2.43 -1.82
C LEU A 85 -1.36 2.97 -0.81
N ASN A 86 -2.27 3.83 -1.25
CA ASN A 86 -3.19 4.51 -0.35
C ASN A 86 -4.54 4.81 -1.03
N ASN A 87 -5.57 5.05 -0.22
CA ASN A 87 -6.92 5.44 -0.65
C ASN A 87 -7.24 6.89 -0.26
N TYR A 88 -6.26 7.78 -0.33
CA TYR A 88 -6.44 9.17 0.04
C TYR A 88 -7.46 9.88 -0.87
N ASN A 89 -8.50 10.45 -0.26
CA ASN A 89 -9.60 11.09 -0.97
C ASN A 89 -9.68 12.62 -0.77
N GLY A 90 -8.65 13.26 -0.22
CA GLY A 90 -8.69 14.68 0.12
C GLY A 90 -9.08 15.00 1.56
N TYR A 91 -9.75 14.08 2.27
CA TYR A 91 -10.24 14.27 3.64
C TYR A 91 -9.78 13.18 4.60
N PHE A 92 -9.83 11.94 4.14
CA PHE A 92 -9.39 10.76 4.85
C PHE A 92 -8.46 9.96 3.93
N GLY A 93 -7.57 9.19 4.53
CA GLY A 93 -6.83 8.17 3.82
C GLY A 93 -6.15 7.21 4.77
N ASN A 94 -5.92 6.02 4.27
CA ASN A 94 -5.11 4.98 4.86
C ASN A 94 -4.18 4.48 3.75
N GLY A 95 -3.00 4.02 4.13
CA GLY A 95 -2.16 3.32 3.19
C GLY A 95 -0.86 2.88 3.79
N VAL A 96 0.03 2.49 2.90
CA VAL A 96 1.41 2.20 3.22
C VAL A 96 2.34 2.94 2.25
N LEU A 97 3.46 3.40 2.79
CA LEU A 97 4.63 3.82 2.03
C LEU A 97 5.65 2.69 2.05
N ILE A 98 6.00 2.18 0.89
CA ILE A 98 7.07 1.23 0.70
C ILE A 98 8.29 2.00 0.21
N LYS A 99 9.41 1.91 0.92
CA LYS A 99 10.70 2.42 0.42
C LYS A 99 11.57 1.23 0.04
N VAL A 100 12.09 1.25 -1.17
CA VAL A 100 12.99 0.24 -1.71
C VAL A 100 14.31 0.91 -2.04
N SER A 101 15.39 0.38 -1.50
CA SER A 101 16.77 0.79 -1.78
C SER A 101 17.60 -0.48 -1.90
N GLU A 102 18.45 -0.53 -2.93
CA GLU A 102 19.26 -1.71 -3.25
C GLU A 102 18.39 -2.99 -3.41
N ASP A 103 18.59 -4.00 -2.55
CA ASP A 103 17.81 -5.25 -2.50
C ASP A 103 16.84 -5.32 -1.31
N GLN A 104 16.67 -4.20 -0.59
CA GLN A 104 15.91 -4.12 0.65
C GLN A 104 14.68 -3.23 0.52
N PHE A 105 13.69 -3.48 1.37
CA PHE A 105 12.54 -2.64 1.52
C PHE A 105 12.13 -2.47 2.99
N LEU A 106 11.38 -1.41 3.25
CA LEU A 106 10.65 -1.19 4.48
C LEU A 106 9.23 -0.71 4.13
N ILE A 107 8.26 -1.08 4.97
CA ILE A 107 6.87 -0.63 4.87
C ILE A 107 6.58 0.25 6.08
N ARG A 108 5.95 1.41 5.86
CA ARG A 108 5.39 2.25 6.92
C ARG A 108 3.91 2.49 6.68
N ASP A 109 3.10 2.26 7.69
CA ASP A 109 1.71 2.71 7.68
C ASP A 109 1.65 4.23 7.72
N ILE A 110 0.77 4.79 6.88
CA ILE A 110 0.63 6.23 6.72
C ILE A 110 -0.82 6.65 6.82
N ASP A 111 -1.02 7.82 7.41
CA ASP A 111 -2.16 8.68 7.16
C ASP A 111 -1.69 9.75 6.15
N PRO A 112 -2.11 9.63 4.87
CA PRO A 112 -1.62 10.45 3.77
C PRO A 112 -2.07 11.90 3.84
N LYS A 113 -2.94 12.31 4.79
CA LYS A 113 -3.22 13.73 4.99
C LYS A 113 -3.57 14.12 6.42
N THR A 114 -2.65 14.84 7.03
CA THR A 114 -2.94 15.69 8.19
C THR A 114 -3.33 17.11 7.75
N ARG A 115 -3.93 17.91 8.65
CA ARG A 115 -4.42 19.29 8.38
C ARG A 115 -3.42 20.25 7.70
N LYS A 116 -2.12 19.92 7.63
CA LYS A 116 -1.05 20.74 7.01
C LYS A 116 -0.49 20.20 5.70
N GLY A 117 -1.07 19.15 5.12
CA GLY A 117 -0.54 18.50 3.91
C GLY A 117 0.71 17.64 4.17
N GLU A 118 1.02 17.38 5.44
CA GLU A 118 2.09 16.47 5.84
C GLU A 118 1.57 15.03 5.94
N VAL A 119 2.40 14.09 5.51
CA VAL A 119 2.17 12.65 5.71
C VAL A 119 2.50 12.31 7.15
N LYS A 120 1.54 11.75 7.88
CA LYS A 120 1.75 11.25 9.24
C LYS A 120 2.01 9.76 9.21
N PHE A 121 3.11 9.33 9.83
CA PHE A 121 3.37 7.92 10.02
C PHE A 121 2.56 7.39 11.21
N ILE A 122 1.93 6.25 11.00
CA ILE A 122 1.15 5.55 12.03
C ILE A 122 2.10 4.60 12.75
N ASN A 123 2.06 4.63 14.09
CA ASN A 123 2.87 3.71 14.88
C ASN A 123 2.38 2.27 14.64
N SER A 124 3.26 1.48 14.05
CA SER A 124 2.95 0.15 13.55
C SER A 124 4.09 -0.81 13.84
N SER A 125 3.74 -2.05 14.16
CA SER A 125 4.68 -3.13 14.43
C SER A 125 4.43 -4.26 13.44
N PRO A 126 5.24 -4.35 12.36
CA PRO A 126 5.12 -5.41 11.37
C PRO A 126 5.23 -6.80 12.02
N VAL A 127 4.22 -7.63 11.77
CA VAL A 127 4.23 -9.07 12.11
C VAL A 127 4.82 -9.86 10.96
N TYR A 128 4.47 -9.49 9.73
CA TYR A 128 4.93 -10.12 8.50
C TYR A 128 4.97 -9.11 7.36
N GLN A 129 6.02 -9.16 6.54
CA GLN A 129 6.17 -8.31 5.37
C GLN A 129 6.60 -9.16 4.18
N ASN A 130 5.99 -8.93 3.02
CA ASN A 130 6.44 -9.51 1.77
C ASN A 130 6.18 -8.53 0.64
N LEU A 131 7.24 -8.27 -0.12
CA LEU A 131 7.20 -7.49 -1.34
C LEU A 131 7.81 -8.33 -2.46
N THR A 132 7.10 -8.44 -3.57
CA THR A 132 7.61 -9.00 -4.81
C THR A 132 7.50 -7.94 -5.90
N LEU A 133 8.60 -7.69 -6.62
CA LEU A 133 8.66 -6.74 -7.74
C LEU A 133 9.10 -7.47 -9.01
N ASP A 134 8.81 -6.89 -10.18
CA ASP A 134 9.20 -7.47 -11.47
C ASP A 134 10.70 -7.33 -11.78
N LYS A 135 11.39 -6.42 -11.08
CA LYS A 135 12.81 -6.10 -11.24
C LYS A 135 13.40 -5.49 -9.97
N SER A 136 14.72 -5.33 -9.94
CA SER A 136 15.47 -4.74 -8.80
C SER A 136 16.18 -3.44 -9.11
N LYS A 137 16.27 -3.05 -10.39
CA LYS A 137 16.86 -1.77 -10.81
C LYS A 137 15.76 -0.90 -11.38
N PHE A 138 15.70 0.34 -10.92
CA PHE A 138 14.64 1.27 -11.25
C PHE A 138 15.21 2.56 -11.80
N LYS A 139 14.47 3.16 -12.72
CA LYS A 139 14.74 4.51 -13.22
C LYS A 139 13.43 5.22 -13.47
N ARG A 140 13.49 6.54 -13.59
CA ARG A 140 12.36 7.37 -13.98
C ARG A 140 11.73 6.83 -15.29
N ASN A 141 10.40 6.88 -15.37
CA ASN A 141 9.58 6.39 -16.48
C ASN A 141 9.47 4.87 -16.64
N ASP A 142 10.13 4.08 -15.80
CA ASP A 142 9.91 2.64 -15.80
C ASP A 142 8.49 2.30 -15.34
N SER A 143 7.88 1.30 -15.99
CA SER A 143 6.75 0.59 -15.40
C SER A 143 7.26 -0.33 -14.31
N ILE A 144 6.52 -0.40 -13.21
CA ILE A 144 6.73 -1.38 -12.13
C ILE A 144 5.47 -2.20 -11.93
N TYR A 145 5.68 -3.48 -11.63
CA TYR A 145 4.62 -4.41 -11.24
C TYR A 145 5.01 -5.02 -9.91
N GLY A 146 4.07 -5.09 -9.00
CA GLY A 146 4.35 -5.55 -7.64
C GLY A 146 3.21 -6.31 -7.01
N PHE A 147 3.58 -7.13 -6.04
CA PHE A 147 2.68 -7.80 -5.11
C PHE A 147 3.15 -7.50 -3.69
N ILE A 148 2.20 -7.14 -2.82
CA ILE A 148 2.42 -6.92 -1.40
C ILE A 148 1.58 -7.90 -0.59
N LYS A 149 2.15 -8.42 0.49
CA LYS A 149 1.41 -9.09 1.57
C LYS A 149 2.01 -8.66 2.89
N TYR A 150 1.25 -7.90 3.66
CA TYR A 150 1.72 -7.20 4.85
C TYR A 150 0.73 -7.42 5.99
N LYS A 151 1.24 -7.79 7.17
CA LYS A 151 0.45 -7.91 8.40
C LYS A 151 1.14 -7.12 9.50
N THR A 152 0.38 -6.29 10.20
CA THR A 152 0.94 -5.40 11.22
C THR A 152 -0.02 -5.19 12.38
N LYS A 153 0.53 -4.70 13.49
CA LYS A 153 -0.22 -4.19 14.63
C LYS A 153 -0.11 -2.67 14.65
N ILE A 154 -1.23 -1.97 14.45
CA ILE A 154 -1.34 -0.52 14.59
C ILE A 154 -1.66 -0.21 16.05
N ASP A 155 -0.88 0.68 16.66
CA ASP A 155 -1.04 1.13 18.06
C ASP A 155 -1.26 0.00 19.07
N SER A 156 -0.69 -1.19 18.78
CA SER A 156 -0.84 -2.45 19.54
C SER A 156 -2.26 -3.02 19.67
N SER A 157 -3.29 -2.34 19.16
CA SER A 157 -4.70 -2.67 19.37
C SER A 157 -5.41 -3.17 18.11
N VAL A 158 -5.04 -2.63 16.95
CA VAL A 158 -5.62 -2.98 15.65
C VAL A 158 -4.67 -3.90 14.90
N THR A 159 -5.18 -5.02 14.39
CA THR A 159 -4.43 -5.85 13.44
C THR A 159 -4.87 -5.50 12.05
N LYS A 160 -3.91 -5.12 11.20
CA LYS A 160 -4.12 -4.85 9.79
C LYS A 160 -3.52 -5.95 8.95
N PHE A 161 -4.27 -6.42 7.97
CA PHE A 161 -3.82 -7.30 6.90
C PHE A 161 -3.99 -6.57 5.58
N PHE A 162 -2.93 -6.42 4.80
CA PHE A 162 -2.90 -5.61 3.59
C PHE A 162 -2.23 -6.39 2.48
N GLN A 163 -2.99 -6.76 1.46
CA GLN A 163 -2.48 -7.62 0.39
C GLN A 163 -3.03 -7.26 -0.97
N GLY A 164 -2.22 -7.46 -2.01
CA GLY A 164 -2.70 -7.32 -3.38
C GLY A 164 -1.62 -7.01 -4.40
N TYR A 165 -2.08 -6.78 -5.62
CA TYR A 165 -1.26 -6.46 -6.77
C TYR A 165 -1.33 -4.97 -7.09
N PHE A 166 -0.22 -4.41 -7.56
CA PHE A 166 -0.15 -3.02 -7.98
C PHE A 166 0.76 -2.85 -9.19
N ARG A 167 0.47 -1.83 -10.00
CA ARG A 167 1.30 -1.39 -11.11
C ARG A 167 1.26 0.12 -11.22
N THR A 168 2.35 0.73 -11.63
CA THR A 168 2.38 2.16 -11.94
C THR A 168 3.60 2.48 -12.80
N LYS A 169 3.70 3.72 -13.25
CA LYS A 169 4.89 4.26 -13.91
C LYS A 169 5.64 5.15 -12.91
N ILE A 170 6.95 4.96 -12.80
CA ILE A 170 7.80 5.77 -11.92
C ILE A 170 7.85 7.21 -12.45
N LYS A 171 7.45 8.16 -11.62
CA LYS A 171 7.53 9.60 -11.91
C LYS A 171 8.90 10.20 -11.66
#